data_AF-T0PN83-F1
#
_entry.id   AF-T0PN83-F1
#
_cell.length_a   1.000
_cell.length_b   1.000
_cell.length_c   1.000
_cell.angle_alpha   90.00
_cell.angle_beta   90.00
_cell.angle_gamma   90.00
#
_symmetry.space_group_name_H-M   'P 1'
#
loop_
_entity.id
_entity.type
_entity.pdbx_description
1 polymer ?
#
loop_
_entity_poly.entity_id
_entity_poly.type
_entity_poly.pdbx_seq_one_letter_code
_entity_poly.pdbx_strand_id
1 'polypeptide(L)'
;MVAVVEWSVALPDGFAVRVQKDMLDLVHAYSDSSPETREIDAYQAGYKVAHEYMTSKVFSRKCETSGYNEFLVVGNADVTIDEYVELTYCECEETFRTQQTLFYAENLLDARVLNVSLARCDDDPFRHFGVRYKKMNMAYNGVFAPRDTTYVECTGSFVNKKGLRGVYCVRESMDFDEVPEMPGVVRFYMKAMFLLTEARDGSVELLQVMTANPLGKLPAWMFNKTSMAYSHMSDDYAKYLQQKRLLAYVASKRKPRHPIKKAKVCSSCAGAFRGLRARHECWGCRESMCGKCVVPIPRALVGVDGAMKAVSEEFCKRCFLQARSYRTSSSASSFRLHASDDTTEHSHHSNQTRSSSGNESYAKDLADDDDVPMAPPQAAPAPAFDAMDIESHLSQLQLGIETQRYLVAQMRSRLEAQAV
;
A
#
# COMPACT_ATOMS: atom_id res chain seq x y z
N MET A 1 14.46 14.66 -34.72
CA MET A 1 14.80 14.35 -33.32
C MET A 1 13.96 15.26 -32.45
N VAL A 2 12.92 14.75 -31.81
CA VAL A 2 12.26 15.49 -30.73
C VAL A 2 13.21 15.38 -29.54
N ALA A 3 13.77 16.50 -29.09
CA ALA A 3 14.63 16.50 -27.92
C ALA A 3 13.80 15.98 -26.74
N VAL A 4 14.26 14.90 -26.12
CA VAL A 4 13.71 14.46 -24.83
C VAL A 4 14.05 15.57 -23.85
N VAL A 5 13.04 16.26 -23.33
CA VAL A 5 13.26 17.23 -22.25
C VAL A 5 13.52 16.41 -21.00
N GLU A 6 14.79 16.32 -20.61
CA GLU A 6 15.20 15.68 -19.37
C GLU A 6 15.05 16.72 -18.25
N TRP A 7 13.93 16.64 -17.53
CA TRP A 7 13.72 17.47 -16.35
C TRP A 7 14.51 16.91 -15.18
N SER A 8 15.36 17.77 -14.61
CA SER A 8 16.02 17.54 -13.33
C SER A 8 15.71 18.74 -12.44
N VAL A 9 15.35 18.48 -11.18
CA VAL A 9 15.03 19.53 -10.21
C VAL A 9 16.13 19.61 -9.17
N ALA A 10 16.63 20.82 -8.91
CA ALA A 10 17.54 21.05 -7.79
C ALA A 10 16.74 21.34 -6.52
N LEU A 11 17.09 20.70 -5.41
CA LEU A 11 16.58 21.03 -4.08
C LEU A 11 17.72 21.64 -3.26
N PRO A 12 17.80 22.98 -3.12
CA PRO A 12 18.81 23.61 -2.28
C PRO A 12 18.74 23.10 -0.84
N ASP A 13 19.88 22.81 -0.21
CA ASP A 13 19.93 22.14 1.12
C ASP A 13 19.05 22.81 2.17
N GLY A 14 19.09 24.15 2.27
CA GLY A 14 18.27 24.89 3.22
C GLY A 14 16.75 24.76 2.96
N PHE A 15 16.35 24.63 1.69
CA PHE A 15 14.95 24.39 1.32
C PHE A 15 14.56 22.94 1.61
N ALA A 16 15.40 21.98 1.19
CA ALA A 16 15.21 20.55 1.42
C ALA A 16 15.00 20.24 2.92
N VAL A 17 15.88 20.76 3.79
CA VAL A 17 15.81 20.55 5.24
C VAL A 17 14.51 21.09 5.83
N ARG A 18 14.07 22.29 5.40
CA ARG A 18 12.80 22.87 5.91
C ARG A 18 11.60 22.05 5.48
N VAL A 19 11.50 21.72 4.18
CA VAL A 19 10.37 20.94 3.66
C VAL A 19 10.32 19.55 4.30
N GLN A 20 11.47 18.89 4.43
CA GLN A 20 11.54 17.60 5.10
C GLN A 20 11.08 17.70 6.56
N LYS A 21 11.51 18.72 7.30
CA LYS A 21 11.06 18.97 8.67
C LYS A 21 9.55 19.16 8.74
N ASP A 22 8.95 19.99 7.89
CA ASP A 22 7.51 20.24 7.91
C ASP A 22 6.69 18.97 7.60
N MET A 23 7.18 18.12 6.71
CA MET A 23 6.58 16.81 6.43
C MET A 23 6.70 15.86 7.62
N LEU A 24 7.84 15.85 8.33
CA LEU A 24 8.03 15.03 9.52
C LEU A 24 7.17 15.52 10.69
N ASP A 25 7.02 16.84 10.88
CA ASP A 25 6.13 17.40 11.89
C ASP A 25 4.67 16.94 11.66
N LEU A 26 4.25 16.84 10.39
CA LEU A 26 2.95 16.27 10.03
C LEU A 26 2.86 14.78 10.38
N VAL A 27 3.90 13.98 10.06
CA VAL A 27 3.96 12.56 10.45
C VAL A 27 3.85 12.42 11.96
N HIS A 28 4.60 13.21 12.72
CA HIS A 28 4.57 13.18 14.18
C HIS A 28 3.17 13.47 14.72
N ALA A 29 2.52 14.54 14.23
CA ALA A 29 1.18 14.92 14.65
C ALA A 29 0.14 13.80 14.46
N TYR A 30 0.25 13.02 13.38
CA TYR A 30 -0.64 11.88 13.16
C TYR A 30 -0.15 10.59 13.83
N SER A 31 1.15 10.36 13.97
CA SER A 31 1.69 9.17 14.65
C SER A 31 1.39 9.15 16.15
N ASP A 32 1.06 10.30 16.73
CA ASP A 32 0.63 10.46 18.12
C ASP A 32 -0.75 9.86 18.40
N SER A 33 -1.64 9.90 17.41
CA SER A 33 -2.95 9.24 17.48
C SER A 33 -2.80 7.76 17.12
N SER A 34 -3.57 6.91 17.81
CA SER A 34 -3.39 5.46 17.78
C SER A 34 -4.50 4.77 16.98
N PRO A 35 -4.25 3.53 16.48
CA PRO A 35 -5.27 2.75 15.77
C PRO A 35 -6.63 2.73 16.50
N GLU A 36 -6.60 2.64 17.83
CA GLU A 36 -7.78 2.53 18.68
C GLU A 36 -8.57 3.84 18.79
N THR A 37 -7.94 4.99 18.54
CA THR A 37 -8.55 6.32 18.68
C THR A 37 -8.83 6.99 17.33
N ARG A 38 -8.30 6.48 16.21
CA ARG A 38 -8.39 7.13 14.89
C ARG A 38 -9.78 7.57 14.49
N GLU A 39 -10.76 6.68 14.63
CA GLU A 39 -12.13 6.98 14.22
C GLU A 39 -12.72 8.09 15.08
N ILE A 40 -12.47 8.07 16.39
CA ILE A 40 -12.91 9.10 17.33
C ILE A 40 -12.25 10.44 16.98
N ASP A 41 -10.93 10.43 16.76
CA ASP A 41 -10.16 11.62 16.39
C ASP A 41 -10.68 12.21 15.06
N ALA A 42 -11.05 11.36 14.09
CA ALA A 42 -11.66 11.79 12.84
C ALA A 42 -13.02 12.47 13.07
N TYR A 43 -13.90 11.89 13.88
CA TYR A 43 -15.20 12.53 14.20
C TYR A 43 -15.02 13.86 14.92
N GLN A 44 -14.09 13.94 15.88
CA GLN A 44 -13.78 15.18 16.60
C GLN A 44 -13.22 16.26 15.65
N ALA A 45 -12.44 15.85 14.64
CA ALA A 45 -11.95 16.72 13.58
C ALA A 45 -13.02 17.06 12.51
N GLY A 46 -14.28 16.69 12.73
CA GLY A 46 -15.42 17.06 11.87
C GLY A 46 -15.60 16.18 10.64
N TYR A 47 -14.88 15.06 10.54
CA TYR A 47 -15.08 14.10 9.48
C TYR A 47 -16.37 13.32 9.64
N LYS A 48 -16.93 12.90 8.51
CA LYS A 48 -18.11 12.01 8.44
C LYS A 48 -17.79 10.83 7.54
N VAL A 49 -18.35 9.67 7.84
CA VAL A 49 -18.23 8.49 6.98
C VAL A 49 -18.82 8.81 5.61
N ALA A 50 -18.00 8.73 4.57
CA ALA A 50 -18.40 8.85 3.17
C ALA A 50 -18.71 7.47 2.58
N HIS A 51 -17.90 6.47 2.94
CA HIS A 51 -18.09 5.09 2.52
C HIS A 51 -17.43 4.12 3.50
N GLU A 52 -17.93 2.89 3.56
CA GLU A 52 -17.37 1.79 4.33
C GLU A 52 -17.18 0.58 3.42
N TYR A 53 -15.95 0.12 3.33
CA TYR A 53 -15.53 -1.07 2.60
C TYR A 53 -15.29 -2.21 3.58
N MET A 54 -14.93 -3.39 3.06
CA MET A 54 -14.70 -4.57 3.89
C MET A 54 -13.51 -4.42 4.84
N THR A 55 -12.45 -3.73 4.40
CA THR A 55 -11.17 -3.58 5.12
C THR A 55 -10.86 -2.14 5.52
N SER A 56 -11.67 -1.17 5.09
CA SER A 56 -11.40 0.25 5.31
C SER A 56 -12.69 1.08 5.44
N LYS A 57 -12.59 2.21 6.14
CA LYS A 57 -13.60 3.27 6.19
C LYS A 57 -13.02 4.54 5.59
N VAL A 58 -13.75 5.11 4.64
CA VAL A 58 -13.43 6.40 4.04
C VAL A 58 -14.29 7.46 4.69
N PHE A 59 -13.62 8.39 5.35
CA PHE A 59 -14.17 9.59 5.92
C PHE A 59 -13.95 10.77 4.98
N SER A 60 -14.87 11.73 5.01
CA SER A 60 -14.70 13.00 4.32
C SER A 60 -15.18 14.18 5.14
N ARG A 61 -14.55 15.34 4.92
CA ARG A 61 -15.07 16.63 5.36
C ARG A 61 -14.94 17.65 4.23
N LYS A 62 -15.79 18.66 4.25
CA LYS A 62 -15.65 19.79 3.34
C LYS A 62 -14.47 20.64 3.79
N CYS A 63 -13.63 21.04 2.86
CA CYS A 63 -12.66 22.09 3.10
C CYS A 63 -13.41 23.42 3.29
N GLU A 64 -13.01 24.23 4.27
CA GLU A 64 -13.64 25.54 4.50
C GLU A 64 -13.37 26.52 3.34
N THR A 65 -12.19 26.40 2.73
CA THR A 65 -11.69 27.34 1.71
C THR A 65 -11.85 26.83 0.28
N SER A 66 -12.36 25.61 0.08
CA SER A 66 -12.54 25.05 -1.27
C SER A 66 -13.78 24.15 -1.39
N GLY A 67 -14.29 24.01 -2.61
CA GLY A 67 -15.38 23.07 -2.90
C GLY A 67 -14.95 21.59 -2.85
N TYR A 68 -13.66 21.32 -2.67
CA TYR A 68 -13.09 19.98 -2.68
C TYR A 68 -13.04 19.41 -1.26
N ASN A 69 -13.38 18.13 -1.14
CA ASN A 69 -13.36 17.46 0.15
C ASN A 69 -11.94 17.03 0.52
N GLU A 70 -11.68 17.03 1.82
CA GLU A 70 -10.59 16.27 2.41
C GLU A 70 -11.07 14.86 2.71
N PHE A 71 -10.22 13.88 2.44
CA PHE A 71 -10.50 12.46 2.65
C PHE A 71 -9.52 11.90 3.68
N LEU A 72 -10.05 11.07 4.57
CA LEU A 72 -9.29 10.31 5.53
C LEU A 72 -9.71 8.84 5.40
N VAL A 73 -8.77 7.91 5.33
CA VAL A 73 -9.04 6.48 5.27
C VAL A 73 -8.40 5.85 6.49
N VAL A 74 -9.18 5.05 7.20
CA VAL A 74 -8.68 4.16 8.27
C VAL A 74 -9.02 2.74 7.85
N GLY A 75 -8.07 1.83 7.91
CA GLY A 75 -8.33 0.44 7.56
C GLY A 75 -7.24 -0.51 8.01
N ASN A 76 -7.44 -1.78 7.72
CA ASN A 76 -6.44 -2.82 7.91
C ASN A 76 -5.86 -3.17 6.55
N ALA A 77 -4.55 -2.99 6.39
CA ALA A 77 -3.85 -3.34 5.17
C ALA A 77 -3.76 -4.87 5.03
N ASP A 78 -3.97 -5.37 3.81
CA ASP A 78 -3.85 -6.80 3.47
C ASP A 78 -2.40 -7.21 3.15
N VAL A 79 -1.43 -6.42 3.61
CA VAL A 79 0.01 -6.57 3.40
C VAL A 79 0.77 -6.31 4.69
N THR A 80 1.92 -6.96 4.85
CA THR A 80 2.88 -6.60 5.91
C THR A 80 3.58 -5.27 5.60
N ILE A 81 4.24 -4.64 6.58
CA ILE A 81 5.07 -3.44 6.35
C ILE A 81 6.12 -3.70 5.25
N ASP A 82 6.84 -4.83 5.33
CA ASP A 82 7.87 -5.18 4.34
C ASP A 82 7.29 -5.31 2.92
N GLU A 83 6.08 -5.84 2.81
CA GLU A 83 5.36 -5.98 1.54
C GLU A 83 4.86 -4.63 1.00
N TYR A 84 4.42 -3.73 1.88
CA TYR A 84 4.12 -2.36 1.51
C TYR A 84 5.38 -1.62 1.01
N VAL A 85 6.52 -1.79 1.69
CA VAL A 85 7.80 -1.22 1.27
C VAL A 85 8.23 -1.80 -0.08
N GLU A 86 8.13 -3.13 -0.28
CA GLU A 86 8.38 -3.77 -1.57
C GLU A 86 7.48 -3.19 -2.67
N LEU A 87 6.20 -2.95 -2.41
CA LEU A 87 5.28 -2.35 -3.36
C LEU A 87 5.67 -0.89 -3.65
N THR A 88 5.97 -0.11 -2.62
CA THR A 88 5.95 1.35 -2.69
C THR A 88 7.29 2.02 -2.94
N TYR A 89 8.38 1.43 -2.47
CA TYR A 89 9.70 2.01 -2.63
C TYR A 89 10.18 1.92 -4.09
N CYS A 90 10.61 3.06 -4.64
CA CYS A 90 11.05 3.21 -6.04
C CYS A 90 12.33 4.05 -6.09
N GLU A 91 13.44 3.46 -6.57
CA GLU A 91 14.74 4.14 -6.66
C GLU A 91 14.96 4.86 -7.98
N CYS A 92 14.38 4.31 -9.04
CA CYS A 92 14.58 4.81 -10.39
C CYS A 92 13.24 4.99 -11.11
N GLU A 93 13.27 5.80 -12.17
CA GLU A 93 12.09 6.13 -12.98
C GLU A 93 11.36 4.88 -13.51
N GLU A 94 12.07 3.82 -13.89
CA GLU A 94 11.46 2.57 -14.37
C GLU A 94 10.57 1.92 -13.31
N THR A 95 11.09 1.78 -12.09
CA THR A 95 10.33 1.20 -10.96
C THR A 95 9.16 2.09 -10.55
N PHE A 96 9.37 3.41 -10.57
CA PHE A 96 8.33 4.40 -10.28
C PHE A 96 7.20 4.36 -11.32
N ARG A 97 7.53 4.34 -12.61
CA ARG A 97 6.55 4.17 -13.70
C ARG A 97 5.76 2.88 -13.57
N THR A 98 6.44 1.78 -13.24
CA THR A 98 5.77 0.49 -13.01
C THR A 98 4.75 0.61 -11.89
N GLN A 99 5.16 1.12 -10.72
CA GLN A 99 4.26 1.32 -9.58
C GLN A 99 3.07 2.22 -9.93
N GLN A 100 3.32 3.42 -10.49
CA GLN A 100 2.25 4.35 -10.83
C GLN A 100 1.29 3.74 -11.86
N THR A 101 1.79 2.93 -12.80
CA THR A 101 0.95 2.24 -13.79
C THR A 101 0.05 1.19 -13.15
N LEU A 102 0.52 0.49 -12.11
CA LEU A 102 -0.31 -0.43 -11.35
C LEU A 102 -1.47 0.29 -10.64
N PHE A 103 -1.18 1.46 -10.06
CA PHE A 103 -2.14 2.26 -9.31
C PHE A 103 -3.19 2.95 -10.18
N TYR A 104 -2.77 3.50 -11.32
CA TYR A 104 -3.63 4.36 -12.14
C TYR A 104 -4.02 3.75 -13.49
N ALA A 105 -3.43 2.61 -13.87
CA ALA A 105 -3.69 1.93 -15.14
C ALA A 105 -3.70 2.90 -16.34
N GLU A 106 -4.69 2.82 -17.22
CA GLU A 106 -4.83 3.67 -18.40
C GLU A 106 -4.98 5.17 -18.11
N ASN A 107 -5.25 5.56 -16.85
CA ASN A 107 -5.34 6.96 -16.48
C ASN A 107 -3.96 7.61 -16.34
N LEU A 108 -2.88 6.82 -16.18
CA LEU A 108 -1.53 7.36 -16.14
C LEU A 108 -1.03 7.70 -17.54
N LEU A 109 -0.53 8.93 -17.70
CA LEU A 109 0.01 9.45 -18.96
C LEU A 109 1.52 9.65 -18.90
N ASP A 110 2.07 10.03 -17.76
CA ASP A 110 3.52 10.06 -17.53
C ASP A 110 3.83 9.99 -16.02
N ALA A 111 5.02 9.52 -15.69
CA ALA A 111 5.57 9.50 -14.35
C ALA A 111 7.10 9.59 -14.44
N ARG A 112 7.69 10.52 -13.67
CA ARG A 112 9.13 10.81 -13.68
C ARG A 112 9.68 10.92 -12.27
N VAL A 113 10.95 10.54 -12.11
CA VAL A 113 11.75 10.86 -10.92
C VAL A 113 12.64 12.02 -11.30
N LEU A 114 12.44 13.17 -10.67
CA LEU A 114 13.12 14.42 -11.03
C LEU A 114 14.31 14.74 -10.14
N ASN A 115 14.31 14.19 -8.93
CA ASN A 115 15.35 14.37 -7.93
C ASN A 115 15.28 13.24 -6.88
N VAL A 116 16.44 12.78 -6.43
CA VAL A 116 16.59 11.91 -5.25
C VAL A 116 17.65 12.54 -4.34
N SER A 117 17.21 13.30 -3.34
CA SER A 117 18.07 13.95 -2.35
C SER A 117 18.51 12.99 -1.25
N LEU A 118 17.61 12.12 -0.79
CA LEU A 118 17.93 11.03 0.13
C LEU A 118 17.42 9.72 -0.44
N ALA A 119 18.25 8.70 -0.39
CA ALA A 119 17.88 7.32 -0.67
C ALA A 119 17.88 6.49 0.62
N ARG A 120 17.46 5.23 0.50
CA ARG A 120 17.52 4.28 1.61
C ARG A 120 18.93 4.14 2.14
N CYS A 121 19.03 3.79 3.41
CA CYS A 121 20.30 3.44 4.04
C CYS A 121 20.15 2.20 4.90
N ASP A 122 21.26 1.74 5.47
CA ASP A 122 21.28 0.57 6.35
C ASP A 122 20.36 0.75 7.57
N ASP A 123 20.27 1.97 8.11
CA ASP A 123 19.40 2.28 9.27
C ASP A 123 17.91 2.36 8.92
N ASP A 124 17.57 2.77 7.69
CA ASP A 124 16.19 2.92 7.23
C ASP A 124 16.07 2.53 5.75
N PRO A 125 15.68 1.27 5.46
CA PRO A 125 15.53 0.74 4.11
C PRO A 125 14.35 1.36 3.35
N PHE A 126 13.47 2.11 4.03
CA PHE A 126 12.35 2.81 3.42
C PHE A 126 12.60 4.32 3.27
N ARG A 127 13.75 4.83 3.74
CA ARG A 127 14.06 6.25 3.63
C ARG A 127 14.15 6.71 2.18
N HIS A 128 13.41 7.75 1.82
CA HIS A 128 13.59 8.47 0.57
C HIS A 128 13.12 9.91 0.72
N PHE A 129 13.83 10.84 0.10
CA PHE A 129 13.40 12.24 -0.03
C PHE A 129 13.78 12.76 -1.40
N GLY A 130 12.83 13.35 -2.12
CA GLY A 130 13.10 13.87 -3.47
C GLY A 130 11.86 14.40 -4.16
N VAL A 131 12.01 14.73 -5.45
CA VAL A 131 10.95 15.34 -6.28
C VAL A 131 10.50 14.35 -7.33
N ARG A 132 9.18 14.22 -7.47
CA ARG A 132 8.54 13.38 -8.48
C ARG A 132 7.53 14.17 -9.28
N TYR A 133 7.24 13.63 -10.45
CA TYR A 133 6.24 14.16 -11.35
C TYR A 133 5.29 13.06 -11.80
N LYS A 134 4.01 13.40 -11.95
CA LYS A 134 3.06 12.53 -12.66
C LYS A 134 2.06 13.35 -13.46
N LYS A 135 1.63 12.76 -14.57
CA LYS A 135 0.56 13.25 -15.44
C LYS A 135 -0.51 12.18 -15.57
N MET A 136 -1.77 12.54 -15.39
CA MET A 136 -2.88 11.60 -15.41
C MET A 136 -4.20 12.22 -15.88
N ASN A 137 -5.10 11.36 -16.33
CA ASN A 137 -6.51 11.71 -16.45
C ASN A 137 -7.20 11.47 -15.10
N MET A 138 -7.79 12.51 -14.53
CA MET A 138 -8.49 12.38 -13.24
C MET A 138 -9.94 11.91 -13.42
N ALA A 139 -10.69 12.49 -14.36
CA ALA A 139 -12.10 12.16 -14.58
C ALA A 139 -12.42 12.11 -16.07
N TYR A 140 -13.29 11.16 -16.47
CA TYR A 140 -13.81 10.98 -17.83
C TYR A 140 -12.75 11.22 -18.92
N ASN A 141 -11.93 10.20 -19.19
CA ASN A 141 -10.84 10.26 -20.17
C ASN A 141 -11.28 10.95 -21.47
N GLY A 142 -10.65 12.08 -21.79
CA GLY A 142 -10.91 12.87 -22.99
C GLY A 142 -11.95 14.00 -22.87
N VAL A 143 -12.69 14.11 -21.75
CA VAL A 143 -13.67 15.21 -21.55
C VAL A 143 -13.00 16.45 -20.94
N PHE A 144 -12.09 16.25 -19.99
CA PHE A 144 -11.33 17.33 -19.38
C PHE A 144 -9.85 17.22 -19.74
N ALA A 145 -9.17 18.37 -19.73
CA ALA A 145 -7.72 18.41 -19.91
C ALA A 145 -7.01 17.47 -18.91
N PRO A 146 -5.93 16.79 -19.31
CA PRO A 146 -5.09 16.05 -18.39
C PRO A 146 -4.58 16.91 -17.25
N ARG A 147 -4.29 16.27 -16.12
CA ARG A 147 -3.73 16.91 -14.93
C ARG A 147 -2.31 16.46 -14.71
N ASP A 148 -1.44 17.37 -14.31
CA ASP A 148 -0.10 17.03 -13.85
C ASP A 148 0.23 17.65 -12.50
N THR A 149 1.21 17.06 -11.82
CA THR A 149 1.70 17.58 -10.55
C THR A 149 3.17 17.24 -10.38
N THR A 150 3.93 18.23 -9.94
CA THR A 150 5.24 18.08 -9.33
C THR A 150 5.08 18.09 -7.82
N TYR A 151 5.73 17.17 -7.14
CA TYR A 151 5.60 17.05 -5.69
C TYR A 151 6.87 16.53 -5.05
N VAL A 152 7.12 17.00 -3.84
CA VAL A 152 8.11 16.41 -2.95
C VAL A 152 7.49 15.16 -2.33
N GLU A 153 8.26 14.08 -2.25
CA GLU A 153 7.90 12.87 -1.52
C GLU A 153 8.94 12.58 -0.43
N CYS A 154 8.48 12.41 0.80
CA CYS A 154 9.28 11.97 1.94
C CYS A 154 8.73 10.64 2.44
N THR A 155 9.59 9.61 2.48
CA THR A 155 9.28 8.31 3.08
C THR A 155 10.33 7.94 4.10
N GLY A 156 9.94 7.09 5.03
CA GLY A 156 10.82 6.57 6.06
C GLY A 156 10.04 5.79 7.09
N SER A 157 10.77 5.34 8.11
CA SER A 157 10.23 4.52 9.17
C SER A 157 10.09 5.31 10.48
N PHE A 158 9.20 4.87 11.36
CA PHE A 158 9.00 5.50 12.66
C PHE A 158 8.68 4.46 13.75
N VAL A 159 8.81 4.89 15.00
CA VAL A 159 8.27 4.20 16.18
C VAL A 159 7.38 5.20 16.90
N ASN A 160 6.11 4.86 17.12
CA ASN A 160 5.18 5.74 17.80
C ASN A 160 5.38 5.74 19.32
N LYS A 161 4.65 6.59 20.04
CA LYS A 161 4.70 6.69 21.51
C LYS A 161 4.34 5.39 22.25
N LYS A 162 3.61 4.46 21.60
CA LYS A 162 3.27 3.13 22.14
C LYS A 162 4.35 2.06 21.87
N GLY A 163 5.46 2.43 21.22
CA GLY A 163 6.53 1.51 20.82
C GLY A 163 6.20 0.67 19.59
N LEU A 164 5.13 0.99 18.86
CA LEU A 164 4.78 0.28 17.63
C LEU A 164 5.57 0.86 16.46
N ARG A 165 6.14 -0.03 15.66
CA ARG A 165 6.85 0.35 14.44
C ARG A 165 5.87 0.67 13.31
N GLY A 166 6.29 1.55 12.42
CA GLY A 166 5.52 1.91 11.26
C GLY A 166 6.36 2.52 10.15
N VAL A 167 5.71 2.78 9.03
CA VAL A 167 6.29 3.46 7.86
C VAL A 167 5.37 4.58 7.39
N TYR A 168 5.95 5.64 6.84
CA TYR A 168 5.21 6.79 6.34
C TYR A 168 5.58 7.13 4.90
N CYS A 169 4.62 7.70 4.18
CA CYS A 169 4.84 8.38 2.90
C CYS A 169 4.06 9.70 2.91
N VAL A 170 4.77 10.82 2.83
CA VAL A 170 4.18 12.17 2.71
C VAL A 170 4.48 12.71 1.33
N ARG A 171 3.46 13.30 0.71
CA ARG A 171 3.54 13.94 -0.61
C ARG A 171 2.94 15.34 -0.52
N GLU A 172 3.65 16.31 -1.06
CA GLU A 172 3.14 17.68 -1.15
C GLU A 172 3.53 18.30 -2.48
N SER A 173 2.54 18.76 -3.23
CA SER A 173 2.75 19.43 -4.49
C SER A 173 3.46 20.76 -4.29
N MET A 174 4.46 21.01 -5.14
CA MET A 174 5.24 22.23 -5.15
C MET A 174 5.59 22.59 -6.59
N ASP A 175 5.70 23.89 -6.85
CA ASP A 175 6.14 24.38 -8.16
C ASP A 175 7.66 24.45 -8.22
N PHE A 176 8.19 24.09 -9.38
CA PHE A 176 9.62 24.13 -9.69
C PHE A 176 9.77 24.78 -11.06
N ASP A 177 10.63 25.80 -11.16
CA ASP A 177 10.84 26.55 -12.40
C ASP A 177 11.37 25.64 -13.52
N GLU A 178 12.08 24.57 -13.17
CA GLU A 178 12.60 23.56 -14.10
C GLU A 178 11.48 22.72 -14.76
N VAL A 179 10.27 22.73 -14.20
CA VAL A 179 9.10 21.99 -14.70
C VAL A 179 7.89 22.92 -14.85
N PRO A 180 7.91 23.78 -15.89
CA PRO A 180 6.85 24.76 -16.12
C PRO A 180 5.51 24.09 -16.46
N GLU A 181 4.43 24.87 -16.42
CA GLU A 181 3.12 24.41 -16.87
C GLU A 181 3.16 24.03 -18.36
N MET A 182 2.61 22.86 -18.69
CA MET A 182 2.55 22.39 -20.06
C MET A 182 1.27 22.85 -20.78
N PRO A 183 1.36 23.27 -22.05
CA PRO A 183 0.19 23.59 -22.85
C PRO A 183 -0.82 22.44 -22.90
N GLY A 184 -2.10 22.76 -22.64
CA GLY A 184 -3.19 21.79 -22.67
C GLY A 184 -3.23 20.82 -21.47
N VAL A 185 -2.41 21.06 -20.44
CA VAL A 185 -2.39 20.32 -19.18
C VAL A 185 -2.68 21.29 -18.03
N VAL A 186 -3.45 20.85 -17.05
CA VAL A 186 -3.76 21.66 -15.86
C VAL A 186 -2.92 21.15 -14.69
N ARG A 187 -2.06 22.00 -14.12
CA ARG A 187 -1.32 21.69 -12.89
C ARG A 187 -2.31 21.55 -11.74
N PHE A 188 -2.23 20.45 -10.99
CA PHE A 188 -3.03 20.23 -9.78
C PHE A 188 -2.15 20.09 -8.55
N TYR A 189 -2.73 20.40 -7.40
CA TYR A 189 -2.04 20.38 -6.12
C TYR A 189 -2.65 19.33 -5.21
N MET A 190 -1.81 18.56 -4.54
CA MET A 190 -2.21 17.57 -3.56
C MET A 190 -1.30 17.64 -2.34
N LYS A 191 -1.88 17.34 -1.18
CA LYS A 191 -1.15 16.96 0.02
C LYS A 191 -1.70 15.61 0.46
N ALA A 192 -0.83 14.63 0.59
CA ALA A 192 -1.22 13.28 0.97
C ALA A 192 -0.23 12.71 1.98
N MET A 193 -0.74 11.98 2.96
CA MET A 193 0.05 11.23 3.92
C MET A 193 -0.52 9.81 4.01
N PHE A 194 0.37 8.83 4.05
CA PHE A 194 0.08 7.44 4.33
C PHE A 194 0.91 7.04 5.54
N LEU A 195 0.28 6.47 6.57
CA LEU A 195 0.95 5.85 7.71
C LEU A 195 0.50 4.40 7.77
N LEU A 196 1.46 3.49 7.90
CA LEU A 196 1.18 2.10 8.19
C LEU A 196 1.83 1.76 9.53
N THR A 197 1.02 1.30 10.48
CA THR A 197 1.47 0.97 11.84
C THR A 197 1.23 -0.51 12.07
N GLU A 198 2.27 -1.24 12.46
CA GLU A 198 2.13 -2.67 12.79
C GLU A 198 1.77 -2.83 14.27
N ALA A 199 0.64 -3.48 14.51
CA ALA A 199 0.19 -3.86 15.83
C ALA A 199 1.00 -5.06 16.36
N ARG A 200 0.87 -5.33 17.66
CA ARG A 200 1.61 -6.41 18.34
C ARG A 200 1.27 -7.80 17.84
N ASP A 201 0.09 -7.98 17.26
CA ASP A 201 -0.37 -9.23 16.65
C ASP A 201 0.08 -9.41 15.19
N GLY A 202 0.85 -8.44 14.65
CA GLY A 202 1.34 -8.42 13.28
C GLY A 202 0.35 -7.88 12.24
N SER A 203 -0.85 -7.47 12.65
CA SER A 203 -1.77 -6.75 11.77
C SER A 203 -1.22 -5.34 11.46
N VAL A 204 -1.56 -4.81 10.29
CA VAL A 204 -1.08 -3.50 9.85
C VAL A 204 -2.26 -2.56 9.68
N GLU A 205 -2.34 -1.56 10.55
CA GLU A 205 -3.26 -0.44 10.41
C GLU A 205 -2.76 0.48 9.29
N LEU A 206 -3.66 0.93 8.44
CA LEU A 206 -3.43 1.97 7.44
C LEU A 206 -4.22 3.23 7.82
N LEU A 207 -3.51 4.34 7.86
CA LEU A 207 -4.10 5.68 7.79
C LEU A 207 -3.69 6.35 6.47
N GLN A 208 -4.66 6.90 5.75
CA GLN A 208 -4.41 7.82 4.63
C GLN A 208 -5.12 9.15 4.89
N VAL A 209 -4.43 10.26 4.66
CA VAL A 209 -5.02 11.60 4.67
C VAL A 209 -4.72 12.26 3.33
N MET A 210 -5.73 12.82 2.67
CA MET A 210 -5.56 13.40 1.35
C MET A 210 -6.42 14.66 1.15
N THR A 211 -5.76 15.73 0.73
CA THR A 211 -6.39 16.93 0.15
C THR A 211 -5.86 17.12 -1.26
N ALA A 212 -6.73 17.58 -2.15
CA ALA A 212 -6.32 17.90 -3.52
C ALA A 212 -7.20 18.97 -4.15
N ASN A 213 -6.60 19.79 -5.00
CA ASN A 213 -7.25 20.80 -5.81
C ASN A 213 -6.91 20.54 -7.29
N PRO A 214 -7.87 20.06 -8.11
CA PRO A 214 -7.64 19.71 -9.52
C PRO A 214 -7.43 20.91 -10.44
N LEU A 215 -7.74 22.12 -9.94
CA LEU A 215 -7.82 23.37 -10.67
C LEU A 215 -8.61 23.27 -12.01
N GLY A 216 -8.67 24.40 -12.70
CA GLY A 216 -9.39 24.54 -13.95
C GLY A 216 -10.91 24.35 -13.79
N LYS A 217 -11.56 23.83 -14.84
CA LYS A 217 -13.02 23.75 -14.95
C LYS A 217 -13.63 22.44 -14.46
N LEU A 218 -12.90 21.64 -13.67
CA LEU A 218 -13.44 20.35 -13.19
C LEU A 218 -14.42 20.60 -12.03
N PRO A 219 -15.71 20.23 -12.16
CA PRO A 219 -16.67 20.50 -11.11
C PRO A 219 -16.35 19.75 -9.81
N ALA A 220 -16.53 20.42 -8.67
CA ALA A 220 -16.20 19.87 -7.35
C ALA A 220 -16.88 18.52 -7.07
N TRP A 221 -18.17 18.36 -7.38
CA TRP A 221 -18.89 17.11 -7.18
C TRP A 221 -18.25 15.93 -7.94
N MET A 222 -17.75 16.19 -9.15
CA MET A 222 -17.12 15.19 -10.00
C MET A 222 -15.72 14.85 -9.50
N PHE A 223 -14.96 15.86 -9.10
CA PHE A 223 -13.66 15.66 -8.49
C PHE A 223 -13.77 14.88 -7.17
N ASN A 224 -14.69 15.24 -6.29
CA ASN A 224 -14.90 14.55 -5.02
C ASN A 224 -15.27 13.07 -5.23
N LYS A 225 -16.10 12.76 -6.24
CA LYS A 225 -16.39 11.36 -6.63
C LYS A 225 -15.13 10.62 -7.10
N THR A 226 -14.29 11.29 -7.87
CA THR A 226 -13.02 10.75 -8.37
C THR A 226 -12.04 10.48 -7.22
N SER A 227 -11.85 11.46 -6.34
CA SER A 227 -10.98 11.35 -5.16
C SER A 227 -11.45 10.26 -4.19
N MET A 228 -12.76 10.09 -4.02
CA MET A 228 -13.34 8.99 -3.25
C MET A 228 -12.99 7.62 -3.86
N ALA A 229 -13.04 7.48 -5.20
CA ALA A 229 -12.63 6.23 -5.86
C ALA A 229 -11.14 5.94 -5.66
N TYR A 230 -10.27 6.96 -5.71
CA TYR A 230 -8.84 6.79 -5.41
C TYR A 230 -8.54 6.54 -3.93
N SER A 231 -9.44 6.88 -3.01
CA SER A 231 -9.26 6.62 -1.58
C SER A 231 -9.32 5.12 -1.25
N HIS A 232 -9.96 4.29 -2.10
CA HIS A 232 -9.98 2.83 -1.97
C HIS A 232 -8.74 2.14 -2.54
N MET A 233 -7.82 2.88 -3.19
CA MET A 233 -6.66 2.27 -3.85
C MET A 233 -5.81 1.43 -2.89
N SER A 234 -5.79 1.76 -1.61
CA SER A 234 -5.05 1.00 -0.60
C SER A 234 -5.60 -0.40 -0.31
N ASP A 235 -6.89 -0.65 -0.53
CA ASP A 235 -7.50 -1.96 -0.34
C ASP A 235 -7.06 -2.97 -1.44
N ASP A 236 -6.37 -2.49 -2.48
CA ASP A 236 -5.82 -3.30 -3.56
C ASP A 236 -4.28 -3.50 -3.43
N TYR A 237 -3.66 -3.15 -2.30
CA TYR A 237 -2.19 -3.24 -2.15
C TYR A 237 -1.64 -4.65 -2.37
N ALA A 238 -2.21 -5.72 -1.78
CA ALA A 238 -1.71 -7.07 -2.05
C ALA A 238 -1.86 -7.47 -3.53
N LYS A 239 -2.95 -7.03 -4.18
CA LYS A 239 -3.15 -7.23 -5.62
C LYS A 239 -2.08 -6.51 -6.44
N TYR A 240 -1.80 -5.24 -6.16
CA TYR A 240 -0.75 -4.50 -6.88
C TYR A 240 0.63 -5.08 -6.64
N LEU A 241 0.93 -5.52 -5.41
CA LEU A 241 2.17 -6.20 -5.09
C LEU A 241 2.32 -7.49 -5.90
N GLN A 242 1.26 -8.29 -5.99
CA GLN A 242 1.27 -9.50 -6.79
C GLN A 242 1.48 -9.22 -8.29
N GLN A 243 0.87 -8.15 -8.80
CA GLN A 243 1.09 -7.70 -10.18
C GLN A 243 2.53 -7.23 -10.40
N LYS A 244 3.11 -6.45 -9.47
CA LYS A 244 4.51 -6.01 -9.49
C LYS A 244 5.46 -7.21 -9.53
N ARG A 245 5.25 -8.20 -8.65
CA ARG A 245 6.03 -9.44 -8.60
C ARG A 245 5.92 -10.24 -9.90
N LEU A 246 4.75 -10.30 -10.54
CA LEU A 246 4.59 -10.96 -11.83
C LEU A 246 5.34 -10.25 -12.95
N LEU A 247 5.28 -8.92 -13.04
CA LEU A 247 6.04 -8.17 -14.04
C LEU A 247 7.54 -8.40 -13.89
N ALA A 248 8.05 -8.35 -12.66
CA ALA A 248 9.45 -8.59 -12.35
C ALA A 248 9.86 -10.06 -12.62
N TYR A 249 9.02 -11.03 -12.24
CA TYR A 249 9.23 -12.45 -12.53
C TYR A 249 9.36 -12.70 -14.03
N VAL A 250 8.44 -12.15 -14.84
CA VAL A 250 8.47 -12.33 -16.29
C VAL A 250 9.68 -11.63 -16.92
N ALA A 251 10.05 -10.44 -16.45
CA ALA A 251 11.25 -9.75 -16.91
C ALA A 251 12.53 -10.55 -16.62
N SER A 252 12.58 -11.29 -15.51
CA SER A 252 13.72 -12.16 -15.16
C SER A 252 13.86 -13.41 -16.06
N LYS A 253 12.79 -13.81 -16.76
CA LYS A 253 12.78 -15.01 -17.59
C LYS A 253 13.14 -14.66 -19.04
N ARG A 254 13.93 -15.53 -19.68
CA ARG A 254 14.14 -15.46 -21.12
C ARG A 254 12.83 -15.78 -21.84
N LYS A 255 12.33 -14.86 -22.67
CA LYS A 255 11.12 -15.11 -23.48
C LYS A 255 11.38 -16.30 -24.41
N PRO A 256 10.48 -17.31 -24.46
CA PRO A 256 10.61 -18.41 -25.40
C PRO A 256 10.64 -17.88 -26.84
N ARG A 257 11.62 -18.32 -27.64
CA ARG A 257 11.78 -17.89 -29.05
C ARG A 257 10.95 -18.71 -30.04
N HIS A 258 10.26 -19.76 -29.58
CA HIS A 258 9.64 -20.72 -30.49
C HIS A 258 8.20 -20.36 -30.82
N PRO A 259 7.79 -20.50 -32.10
CA PRO A 259 6.40 -20.34 -32.49
C PRO A 259 5.54 -21.40 -31.78
N ILE A 260 4.48 -20.94 -31.13
CA ILE A 260 3.58 -21.79 -30.36
C ILE A 260 2.79 -22.65 -31.35
N LYS A 261 3.00 -23.97 -31.33
CA LYS A 261 2.10 -24.91 -32.02
C LYS A 261 0.67 -24.67 -31.53
N LYS A 262 -0.34 -24.71 -32.42
CA LYS A 262 -1.75 -24.50 -32.07
C LYS A 262 -2.14 -25.38 -30.86
N ALA A 263 -2.26 -24.77 -29.68
CA ALA A 263 -2.55 -25.49 -28.46
C ALA A 263 -3.97 -26.07 -28.52
N LYS A 264 -4.12 -27.33 -28.09
CA LYS A 264 -5.42 -28.02 -28.01
C LYS A 264 -6.16 -27.71 -26.71
N VAL A 265 -5.43 -27.35 -25.65
CA VAL A 265 -5.94 -27.12 -24.30
C VAL A 265 -5.34 -25.84 -23.69
N CYS A 266 -6.07 -25.24 -22.74
CA CYS A 266 -5.61 -24.10 -21.96
C CYS A 266 -4.44 -24.50 -21.04
N SER A 267 -3.37 -23.70 -21.06
CA SER A 267 -2.17 -23.89 -20.22
C SER A 267 -2.40 -23.78 -18.71
N SER A 268 -3.45 -23.07 -18.30
CA SER A 268 -3.77 -22.83 -16.89
C SER A 268 -4.77 -23.83 -16.32
N CYS A 269 -5.81 -24.21 -17.08
CA CYS A 269 -6.90 -25.05 -16.57
C CYS A 269 -7.09 -26.37 -17.31
N ALA A 270 -6.23 -26.69 -18.29
CA ALA A 270 -6.32 -27.85 -19.17
C ALA A 270 -7.63 -27.97 -19.98
N GLY A 271 -8.51 -26.96 -19.94
CA GLY A 271 -9.77 -26.96 -20.69
C GLY A 271 -9.52 -26.95 -22.19
N ALA A 272 -10.15 -27.88 -22.92
CA ALA A 272 -10.02 -27.98 -24.37
C ALA A 272 -10.53 -26.73 -25.10
N PHE A 273 -9.83 -26.33 -26.17
CA PHE A 273 -10.29 -25.28 -27.07
C PHE A 273 -11.19 -25.88 -28.15
N ARG A 274 -12.49 -25.98 -27.86
CA ARG A 274 -13.54 -26.44 -28.78
C ARG A 274 -14.50 -25.29 -29.09
N GLY A 275 -15.09 -25.31 -30.29
CA GLY A 275 -16.09 -24.33 -30.72
C GLY A 275 -15.59 -22.88 -30.66
N LEU A 276 -16.44 -21.98 -30.16
CA LEU A 276 -16.21 -20.52 -30.06
C LEU A 276 -15.32 -20.10 -28.89
N ARG A 277 -14.66 -21.03 -28.18
CA ARG A 277 -13.78 -20.68 -27.07
C ARG A 277 -12.55 -19.94 -27.60
N ALA A 278 -12.51 -18.62 -27.37
CA ALA A 278 -11.41 -17.76 -27.73
C ALA A 278 -10.08 -18.24 -27.12
N ARG A 279 -9.01 -18.05 -27.89
CA ARG A 279 -7.63 -18.35 -27.49
C ARG A 279 -6.91 -17.02 -27.29
N HIS A 280 -6.35 -16.86 -26.10
CA HIS A 280 -5.49 -15.74 -25.72
C HIS A 280 -4.06 -16.24 -25.60
N GLU A 281 -3.08 -15.36 -25.74
CA GLU A 281 -1.66 -15.67 -25.57
C GLU A 281 -1.13 -14.97 -24.32
N CYS A 282 -0.50 -15.70 -23.41
CA CYS A 282 0.13 -15.10 -22.25
C CYS A 282 1.35 -14.28 -22.65
N TRP A 283 1.37 -12.98 -22.34
CA TRP A 283 2.51 -12.10 -22.63
C TRP A 283 3.83 -12.58 -22.00
N GLY A 284 3.75 -13.24 -20.84
CA GLY A 284 4.91 -13.75 -20.12
C GLY A 284 5.45 -15.08 -20.67
N CYS A 285 4.68 -16.16 -20.55
CA CYS A 285 5.15 -17.51 -20.91
C CYS A 285 4.85 -17.91 -22.36
N ARG A 286 4.10 -17.09 -23.12
CA ARG A 286 3.68 -17.36 -24.50
C ARG A 286 2.73 -18.55 -24.66
N GLU A 287 2.27 -19.19 -23.59
CA GLU A 287 1.30 -20.29 -23.73
C GLU A 287 -0.14 -19.79 -23.95
N SER A 288 -0.94 -20.62 -24.63
CA SER A 288 -2.35 -20.30 -24.88
C SER A 288 -3.21 -20.46 -23.63
N MET A 289 -4.14 -19.54 -23.41
CA MET A 289 -5.09 -19.54 -22.30
C MET A 289 -6.51 -19.23 -22.78
N CYS A 290 -7.52 -19.70 -22.04
CA CYS A 290 -8.90 -19.28 -22.27
C CYS A 290 -9.19 -17.96 -21.56
N GLY A 291 -10.26 -17.26 -21.95
CA GLY A 291 -10.66 -15.98 -21.33
C GLY A 291 -10.79 -16.02 -19.81
N LYS A 292 -11.27 -17.13 -19.23
CA LYS A 292 -11.38 -17.31 -17.76
C LYS A 292 -10.03 -17.42 -17.02
N CYS A 293 -8.96 -17.61 -17.78
CA CYS A 293 -7.58 -17.74 -17.26
C CYS A 293 -6.72 -16.52 -17.60
N VAL A 294 -7.29 -15.51 -18.22
CA VAL A 294 -6.64 -14.21 -18.45
C VAL A 294 -6.61 -13.44 -17.14
N VAL A 295 -5.46 -12.83 -16.87
CA VAL A 295 -5.22 -11.87 -15.80
C VAL A 295 -4.67 -10.60 -16.47
N PRO A 296 -5.50 -9.57 -16.67
CA PRO A 296 -5.05 -8.31 -17.26
C PRO A 296 -4.22 -7.54 -16.24
N ILE A 297 -3.05 -7.05 -16.65
CA ILE A 297 -2.16 -6.28 -15.79
C ILE A 297 -1.68 -5.04 -16.54
N PRO A 298 -1.83 -3.84 -15.97
CA PRO A 298 -1.31 -2.63 -16.58
C PRO A 298 0.23 -2.63 -16.52
N ARG A 299 0.86 -2.23 -17.62
CA ARG A 299 2.31 -2.17 -17.78
C ARG A 299 2.71 -0.86 -18.44
N ALA A 300 3.80 -0.26 -17.95
CA ALA A 300 4.42 0.89 -18.58
C ALA A 300 5.08 0.47 -19.91
N LEU A 301 4.74 1.16 -20.99
CA LEU A 301 5.46 1.13 -22.26
C LEU A 301 6.10 2.50 -22.47
N VAL A 302 7.42 2.51 -22.65
CA VAL A 302 8.18 3.74 -22.90
C VAL A 302 8.67 3.72 -24.34
N GLY A 303 8.32 4.76 -25.09
CA GLY A 303 8.76 4.98 -26.46
C GLY A 303 10.21 5.42 -26.55
N VAL A 304 10.77 5.40 -27.75
CA VAL A 304 12.15 5.85 -28.03
C VAL A 304 12.32 7.35 -27.75
N ASP A 305 11.23 8.11 -27.85
CA ASP A 305 11.11 9.53 -27.51
C ASP A 305 10.96 9.77 -26.00
N GLY A 306 11.03 8.73 -25.17
CA GLY A 306 10.82 8.82 -23.72
C GLY A 306 9.37 9.06 -23.33
N ALA A 307 8.42 9.02 -24.27
CA ALA A 307 7.00 9.13 -23.97
C ALA A 307 6.50 7.83 -23.33
N MET A 308 5.71 7.95 -22.27
CA MET A 308 5.14 6.82 -21.56
C MET A 308 3.68 6.58 -22.00
N LYS A 309 3.28 5.32 -22.04
CA LYS A 309 1.88 4.90 -22.12
C LYS A 309 1.64 3.68 -21.23
N ALA A 310 0.58 3.72 -20.43
CA ALA A 310 0.07 2.53 -19.77
C ALA A 310 -0.71 1.64 -20.75
N VAL A 311 -0.38 0.35 -20.80
CA VAL A 311 -1.06 -0.66 -21.61
C VAL A 311 -1.49 -1.83 -20.74
N SER A 312 -2.64 -2.44 -21.04
CA SER A 312 -3.09 -3.66 -20.35
C SER A 312 -2.56 -4.88 -21.11
N GLU A 313 -1.72 -5.67 -20.45
CA GLU A 313 -1.16 -6.90 -20.99
C GLU A 313 -1.87 -8.12 -20.38
N GLU A 314 -2.09 -9.15 -21.18
CA GLU A 314 -2.77 -10.37 -20.74
C GLU A 314 -1.76 -11.43 -20.24
N PHE A 315 -1.90 -11.82 -18.97
CA PHE A 315 -1.11 -12.90 -18.37
C PHE A 315 -1.98 -14.11 -18.06
N CYS A 316 -1.37 -15.30 -17.99
CA CYS A 316 -2.09 -16.49 -17.55
C CYS A 316 -2.10 -16.62 -16.03
N LYS A 317 -3.19 -17.16 -15.47
CA LYS A 317 -3.29 -17.49 -14.04
C LYS A 317 -2.12 -18.32 -13.51
N ARG A 318 -1.53 -19.20 -14.33
CA ARG A 318 -0.36 -19.99 -13.92
C ARG A 318 0.87 -19.10 -13.64
N CYS A 319 1.20 -18.18 -14.55
CA CYS A 319 2.29 -17.21 -14.31
C CYS A 319 1.98 -16.34 -13.09
N PHE A 320 0.74 -15.87 -12.97
CA PHE A 320 0.30 -15.07 -11.83
C PHE A 320 0.54 -15.80 -10.51
N LEU A 321 0.15 -17.06 -10.39
CA LEU A 321 0.37 -17.86 -9.17
C LEU A 321 1.87 -18.15 -8.92
N GLN A 322 2.63 -18.47 -9.97
CA GLN A 322 4.06 -18.74 -9.85
C GLN A 322 4.87 -17.53 -9.36
N ALA A 323 4.42 -16.31 -9.69
CA ALA A 323 5.12 -15.10 -9.28
C ALA A 323 4.90 -14.71 -7.81
N ARG A 324 4.00 -15.36 -7.06
CA ARG A 324 3.63 -14.93 -5.70
C ARG A 324 4.80 -14.92 -4.71
N SER A 325 5.71 -15.86 -4.85
CA SER A 325 6.93 -15.94 -4.03
C SER A 325 8.12 -15.21 -4.66
N TYR A 326 7.95 -14.60 -5.84
CA TYR A 326 9.02 -13.81 -6.42
C TYR A 326 9.23 -12.55 -5.57
N ARG A 327 10.49 -12.22 -5.29
CA ARG A 327 10.90 -11.01 -4.58
C ARG A 327 11.95 -10.32 -5.43
N THR A 328 11.84 -9.01 -5.57
CA THR A 328 12.94 -8.22 -6.15
C THR A 328 14.07 -8.14 -5.12
N SER A 329 15.32 -8.31 -5.55
CA SER A 329 16.50 -8.29 -4.67
C SER A 329 16.63 -7.02 -3.82
N SER A 330 16.01 -5.93 -4.27
CA SER A 330 15.88 -4.65 -3.57
C SER A 330 15.05 -4.71 -2.28
N SER A 331 14.33 -5.79 -1.98
CA SER A 331 13.45 -5.91 -0.81
C SER A 331 13.93 -6.95 0.20
N ALA A 332 15.11 -7.55 0.00
CA ALA A 332 15.61 -8.65 0.82
C ALA A 332 16.23 -8.19 2.17
N SER A 333 16.38 -6.89 2.40
CA SER A 333 16.84 -6.35 3.68
C SER A 333 15.65 -6.18 4.61
N SER A 334 15.40 -7.20 5.46
CA SER A 334 14.37 -7.11 6.50
C SER A 334 14.66 -5.93 7.42
N PHE A 335 13.64 -5.10 7.66
CA PHE A 335 13.69 -4.00 8.60
C PHE A 335 13.88 -4.52 10.04
N ARG A 336 15.10 -4.43 10.58
CA ARG A 336 15.38 -4.73 11.98
C ARG A 336 15.78 -3.44 12.71
N LEU A 337 14.80 -2.61 13.04
CA LEU A 337 15.02 -1.66 14.13
C LEU A 337 15.10 -2.47 15.42
N HIS A 338 16.27 -2.47 16.05
CA HIS A 338 16.43 -2.90 17.43
C HIS A 338 15.60 -1.95 18.29
N ALA A 339 14.41 -2.39 18.70
CA ALA A 339 13.82 -1.85 19.91
C ALA A 339 14.82 -2.15 21.04
N SER A 340 15.30 -1.11 21.70
CA SER A 340 16.24 -1.20 22.82
C SER A 340 15.57 -1.99 23.94
N ASP A 341 15.79 -3.30 23.99
CA ASP A 341 15.50 -4.11 25.16
C ASP A 341 16.62 -3.84 26.16
N ASP A 342 16.40 -2.85 27.02
CA ASP A 342 17.24 -2.61 28.18
C ASP A 342 16.81 -3.58 29.28
N THR A 343 17.32 -4.81 29.22
CA THR A 343 17.35 -5.72 30.38
C THR A 343 18.69 -6.47 30.43
N THR A 344 19.55 -5.98 31.33
CA THR A 344 20.47 -6.72 32.20
C THR A 344 21.20 -7.94 31.63
N GLU A 345 22.52 -7.71 31.48
CA GLU A 345 23.61 -8.67 31.58
C GLU A 345 23.25 -10.06 32.15
N HIS A 346 23.45 -11.10 31.35
CA HIS A 346 24.19 -12.28 31.80
C HIS A 346 24.89 -12.96 30.64
N SER A 347 26.21 -12.83 30.67
CA SER A 347 27.19 -13.54 29.85
C SER A 347 27.16 -15.04 30.16
N HIS A 348 26.85 -15.88 29.16
CA HIS A 348 27.37 -17.25 29.14
C HIS A 348 27.82 -17.68 27.75
N HIS A 349 29.09 -18.04 27.74
CA HIS A 349 29.89 -18.61 26.67
C HIS A 349 29.35 -19.94 26.13
N SER A 350 29.52 -20.10 24.81
CA SER A 350 29.98 -21.32 24.11
C SER A 350 29.18 -22.62 24.22
N ASN A 351 28.68 -23.12 23.09
CA ASN A 351 29.42 -24.17 22.36
C ASN A 351 28.85 -24.46 20.97
N GLN A 352 29.78 -24.53 20.01
CA GLN A 352 29.61 -25.20 18.72
C GLN A 352 29.60 -26.72 18.95
N THR A 353 28.67 -27.43 18.33
CA THR A 353 28.93 -28.77 17.83
C THR A 353 28.25 -28.98 16.48
N ARG A 354 29.03 -29.56 15.58
CA ARG A 354 28.79 -29.82 14.16
C ARG A 354 28.42 -31.30 14.02
N SER A 355 27.85 -31.66 12.85
CA SER A 355 27.65 -33.01 12.27
C SER A 355 26.62 -33.93 12.97
N SER A 356 25.83 -34.79 12.32
CA SER A 356 25.66 -35.16 10.90
C SER A 356 24.45 -36.11 10.80
N SER A 357 23.77 -36.06 9.65
CA SER A 357 23.01 -37.11 8.96
C SER A 357 22.84 -38.51 9.58
N GLY A 358 21.60 -39.01 9.57
CA GLY A 358 21.26 -40.43 9.69
C GLY A 358 19.76 -40.66 9.53
N ASN A 359 19.38 -41.43 8.51
CA ASN A 359 18.03 -41.68 8.05
C ASN A 359 17.33 -42.81 8.85
N GLU A 360 16.02 -42.90 8.66
CA GLU A 360 15.19 -44.12 8.66
C GLU A 360 14.64 -44.74 9.96
N SER A 361 13.30 -44.65 10.04
CA SER A 361 12.35 -45.78 9.94
C SER A 361 11.51 -46.14 11.17
N TYR A 362 10.21 -46.22 10.88
CA TYR A 362 9.10 -46.78 11.63
C TYR A 362 9.32 -48.26 11.99
N ALA A 363 9.06 -48.65 13.23
CA ALA A 363 8.34 -49.89 13.57
C ALA A 363 7.91 -49.88 15.04
N LYS A 364 6.90 -50.70 15.31
CA LYS A 364 5.93 -50.69 16.40
C LYS A 364 6.24 -51.78 17.44
N ASP A 365 5.70 -51.55 18.65
CA ASP A 365 4.99 -52.51 19.51
C ASP A 365 5.72 -53.34 20.60
N LEU A 366 5.13 -53.21 21.82
CA LEU A 366 5.07 -54.08 23.01
C LEU A 366 6.29 -54.14 23.94
N ALA A 367 6.20 -54.30 25.27
CA ALA A 367 5.23 -54.11 26.35
C ALA A 367 6.00 -54.57 27.60
N ASP A 368 5.94 -53.86 28.74
CA ASP A 368 5.90 -54.50 30.07
C ASP A 368 5.56 -53.48 31.16
N ASP A 369 4.64 -53.90 32.02
CA ASP A 369 4.12 -53.26 33.23
C ASP A 369 5.16 -53.27 34.36
N ASP A 370 5.18 -52.23 35.18
CA ASP A 370 5.32 -52.39 36.64
C ASP A 370 4.85 -51.14 37.42
N ASP A 371 4.03 -51.43 38.44
CA ASP A 371 3.24 -50.58 39.35
C ASP A 371 4.01 -49.51 40.14
N VAL A 372 3.50 -48.26 40.21
CA VAL A 372 3.70 -47.30 41.34
C VAL A 372 2.49 -46.32 41.44
N PRO A 373 1.98 -45.94 42.64
CA PRO A 373 0.54 -45.72 42.89
C PRO A 373 -0.01 -44.28 42.71
N MET A 374 -1.34 -44.21 42.56
CA MET A 374 -2.15 -43.00 42.38
C MET A 374 -2.00 -41.94 43.49
N ALA A 375 -1.72 -40.70 43.07
CA ALA A 375 -1.95 -39.47 43.83
C ALA A 375 -3.30 -38.82 43.41
N PRO A 376 -4.01 -38.10 44.30
CA PRO A 376 -5.33 -37.54 44.01
C PRO A 376 -5.26 -36.37 43.02
N PRO A 377 -6.33 -36.07 42.27
CA PRO A 377 -6.31 -35.06 41.22
C PRO A 377 -6.14 -33.66 41.83
N GLN A 378 -5.08 -32.95 41.41
CA GLN A 378 -4.95 -31.52 41.66
C GLN A 378 -6.05 -30.78 40.90
N ALA A 379 -6.74 -29.88 41.60
CA ALA A 379 -7.73 -28.98 41.00
C ALA A 379 -7.06 -28.13 39.91
N ALA A 380 -7.71 -28.03 38.75
CA ALA A 380 -7.28 -27.15 37.67
C ALA A 380 -7.18 -25.71 38.19
N PRO A 381 -6.12 -24.95 37.83
CA PRO A 381 -6.09 -23.52 38.12
C PRO A 381 -7.23 -22.84 37.38
N ALA A 382 -7.98 -21.99 38.10
CA ALA A 382 -8.98 -21.13 37.47
C ALA A 382 -8.32 -20.34 36.32
N PRO A 383 -9.02 -20.13 35.18
CA PRO A 383 -8.46 -19.34 34.09
C PRO A 383 -8.12 -17.96 34.64
N ALA A 384 -6.86 -17.56 34.48
CA ALA A 384 -6.43 -16.20 34.77
C ALA A 384 -7.24 -15.26 33.88
N PHE A 385 -8.09 -14.44 34.49
CA PHE A 385 -8.82 -13.38 33.81
C PHE A 385 -7.80 -12.35 33.31
N ASP A 386 -7.67 -12.25 31.99
CA ASP A 386 -6.71 -11.38 31.34
C ASP A 386 -7.19 -9.92 31.42
N ALA A 387 -6.45 -9.06 32.11
CA ALA A 387 -6.79 -7.65 32.28
C ALA A 387 -6.88 -6.91 30.93
N MET A 388 -6.15 -7.38 29.91
CA MET A 388 -6.18 -6.83 28.55
C MET A 388 -7.51 -7.10 27.83
N ASP A 389 -8.17 -8.22 28.12
CA ASP A 389 -9.47 -8.57 27.54
C ASP A 389 -10.57 -7.65 28.12
N ILE A 390 -10.47 -7.34 29.42
CA ILE A 390 -11.37 -6.39 30.09
C ILE A 390 -11.19 -4.98 29.52
N GLU A 391 -9.96 -4.52 29.30
CA GLU A 391 -9.71 -3.18 28.77
C GLU A 391 -10.20 -3.00 27.32
N SER A 392 -10.03 -4.04 26.50
CA SER A 392 -10.59 -4.11 25.14
C SER A 392 -12.13 -4.08 25.16
N HIS A 393 -12.75 -4.90 26.01
CA HIS A 393 -14.21 -4.92 26.18
C HIS A 393 -14.76 -3.58 26.70
N LEU A 394 -14.07 -2.93 27.63
CA LEU A 394 -14.46 -1.62 28.16
C LEU A 394 -14.36 -0.54 27.07
N SER A 395 -13.33 -0.59 26.23
CA SER A 395 -13.16 0.32 25.09
C SER A 395 -14.25 0.12 24.04
N GLN A 396 -14.64 -1.12 23.74
CA GLN A 396 -15.78 -1.42 22.85
C GLN A 396 -17.11 -0.93 23.42
N LEU A 397 -17.34 -1.07 24.73
CA LEU A 397 -18.54 -0.56 25.40
C LEU A 397 -18.58 0.97 25.36
N GLN A 398 -17.44 1.62 25.60
CA GLN A 398 -17.34 3.07 25.54
C GLN A 398 -17.58 3.60 24.12
N LEU A 399 -17.04 2.93 23.10
CA LEU A 399 -17.34 3.20 21.68
C LEU A 399 -18.84 3.09 21.38
N GLY A 400 -19.52 2.07 21.92
CA GLY A 400 -20.96 1.90 21.79
C GLY A 400 -21.75 3.06 22.42
N ILE A 401 -21.37 3.49 23.62
CA ILE A 401 -22.02 4.60 24.34
C ILE A 401 -21.85 5.93 23.59
N GLU A 402 -20.65 6.22 23.10
CA GLU A 402 -20.35 7.46 22.37
C GLU A 402 -21.08 7.51 21.02
N THR A 403 -21.12 6.38 20.30
CA THR A 403 -21.90 6.23 19.07
C THR A 403 -23.38 6.51 19.31
N GLN A 404 -23.95 5.95 20.38
CA GLN A 404 -25.34 6.21 20.75
C GLN A 404 -25.59 7.68 21.10
N ARG A 405 -24.69 8.32 21.86
CA ARG A 405 -24.78 9.75 22.19
C ARG A 405 -24.77 10.62 20.93
N TYR A 406 -23.90 10.30 19.98
CA TYR A 406 -23.83 11.00 18.70
C TYR A 406 -25.11 10.85 17.87
N LEU A 407 -25.64 9.63 17.76
CA LEU A 407 -26.89 9.37 17.03
C LEU A 407 -28.07 10.12 17.66
N VAL A 408 -28.16 10.14 19.00
CA VAL A 408 -29.18 10.90 19.72
C VAL A 408 -29.04 12.41 19.46
N ALA A 409 -27.81 12.94 19.45
CA ALA A 409 -27.58 14.36 19.14
C ALA A 409 -28.00 14.72 17.71
N GLN A 410 -27.70 13.84 16.72
CA GLN A 410 -28.18 14.02 15.35
C GLN A 410 -29.71 13.97 15.24
N MET A 411 -30.35 13.03 15.94
CA MET A 411 -31.81 12.92 15.94
C MET A 411 -32.46 14.17 16.54
N ARG A 412 -31.92 14.70 17.66
CA ARG A 412 -32.39 15.95 18.26
C ARG A 412 -32.27 17.13 17.30
N SER A 413 -31.10 17.30 16.68
CA SER A 413 -30.88 18.37 15.69
C SER A 413 -31.84 18.28 14.50
N ARG A 414 -32.18 17.08 14.04
CA ARG A 414 -33.17 16.88 12.96
C ARG A 414 -34.60 17.20 13.40
N LEU A 415 -34.97 16.85 14.63
CA LEU A 415 -36.29 17.17 15.19
C LEU A 415 -36.46 18.67 15.40
N GLU A 416 -35.43 19.35 15.90
CA GLU A 416 -35.41 20.82 16.06
C GLU A 416 -35.52 21.53 14.72
N ALA A 417 -34.87 21.02 13.68
CA ALA A 417 -34.97 21.56 12.32
C ALA A 417 -36.34 21.34 11.63
N GLN A 418 -37.18 20.43 12.16
CA GLN A 418 -38.54 20.16 11.67
C GLN A 418 -39.63 20.89 12.49
N ALA A 419 -39.26 21.52 13.61
CA ALA A 419 -40.16 22.26 14.49
C ALA A 419 -40.27 23.77 14.13
N VAL A 420 -39.65 24.18 13.01
CA VAL A 420 -39.76 25.49 12.36
C VAL A 420 -40.47 25.30 11.03
#